data_AF-A0A7S0MDB1-F1
#
_entry.id   AF-A0A7S0MDB1-F1
#
_cell.length_a   1.000
_cell.length_b   1.000
_cell.length_c   1.000
_cell.angle_alpha   90.00
_cell.angle_beta   90.00
_cell.angle_gamma   90.00
#
_symmetry.space_group_name_H-M   'P 1'
#
loop_
_entity.id
_entity.type
_entity.pdbx_description
1 polymer ?
#
loop_
_entity_poly.entity_id
_entity_poly.type
_entity_poly.pdbx_seq_one_letter_code
_entity_poly.pdbx_strand_id
1 'polypeptide(L)'
;ATTLLSLMEQTVVVPVIVALPRRSIRFATVPYTIPDWLHAMNGVHVIRCEDMGPATKILATVDFVAAITNASHVRIITVDDDLVYHPHLVANLLLWSRRLPGAALAHAGHRLR
;
A
#
# COMPACT_ATOMS: atom_id res chain seq x y z
N ALA A 1 -10.03 -5.09 7.08
CA ALA A 1 -11.09 -4.12 6.73
C ALA A 1 -10.78 -2.74 7.30
N THR A 2 -10.48 -2.63 8.61
CA THR A 2 -10.22 -1.36 9.30
C THR A 2 -9.07 -0.54 8.71
N THR A 3 -7.96 -1.18 8.33
CA THR A 3 -6.82 -0.53 7.68
C THR A 3 -7.23 0.15 6.38
N LEU A 4 -7.88 -0.59 5.46
CA LEU A 4 -8.34 -0.04 4.19
C LEU A 4 -9.28 1.14 4.38
N LEU A 5 -10.24 1.06 5.31
CA LEU A 5 -11.12 2.18 5.63
C LEU A 5 -10.32 3.42 6.08
N SER A 6 -9.35 3.26 6.98
CA SER A 6 -8.49 4.38 7.41
C SER A 6 -7.63 4.99 6.29
N LEU A 7 -7.32 4.22 5.24
CA LEU A 7 -6.65 4.70 4.04
C LEU A 7 -7.62 5.44 3.10
N MET A 8 -8.87 4.98 3.00
CA MET A 8 -9.92 5.64 2.22
C MET A 8 -10.37 6.97 2.84
N GLU A 9 -10.21 7.12 4.17
CA GLU A 9 -10.55 8.33 4.93
C GLU A 9 -9.40 9.35 5.02
N GLN A 10 -8.32 9.15 4.26
CA GLN A 10 -7.21 10.12 4.23
C GLN A 10 -7.66 11.46 3.65
N THR A 11 -7.16 12.54 4.24
CA THR A 11 -7.41 13.92 3.79
C THR A 11 -6.87 14.23 2.39
N VAL A 12 -5.96 13.39 1.88
CA VAL A 12 -5.52 13.40 0.50
C VAL A 12 -5.84 12.04 -0.11
N VAL A 13 -6.69 12.04 -1.13
CA VAL A 13 -7.10 10.83 -1.84
C VAL A 13 -5.97 10.39 -2.78
N VAL A 14 -5.56 9.13 -2.65
CA VAL A 14 -4.60 8.46 -3.52
C VAL A 14 -5.10 7.05 -3.84
N PRO A 15 -4.73 6.46 -4.99
CA PRO A 15 -5.03 5.06 -5.28
C PRO A 15 -4.38 4.15 -4.23
N VAL A 16 -5.14 3.18 -3.71
CA VAL A 16 -4.62 2.14 -2.83
C VAL A 16 -4.40 0.88 -3.62
N ILE A 17 -3.22 0.28 -3.50
CA ILE A 17 -2.85 -0.95 -4.21
C ILE A 17 -2.64 -2.05 -3.19
N VAL A 18 -3.42 -3.12 -3.32
CA VAL A 18 -3.28 -4.33 -2.52
C VAL A 18 -2.55 -5.37 -3.35
N ALA A 19 -1.24 -5.50 -3.12
CA ALA A 19 -0.43 -6.55 -3.72
C ALA A 19 -0.61 -7.87 -2.96
N LEU A 20 -1.52 -8.71 -3.45
CA LEU A 20 -1.88 -9.95 -2.81
C LEU A 20 -1.18 -11.12 -3.49
N PRO A 21 -0.29 -11.85 -2.79
CA PRO A 21 0.36 -12.99 -3.39
C PRO A 21 -0.65 -14.07 -3.76
N ARG A 22 -0.34 -14.89 -4.77
CA ARG A 22 -1.20 -16.03 -5.12
C ARG A 22 -1.27 -17.05 -3.99
N ARG A 23 -0.17 -17.25 -3.28
CA ARG A 23 -0.01 -18.16 -2.13
C ARG A 23 0.98 -17.53 -1.17
N SER A 24 0.83 -17.78 0.13
CA SER A 24 1.84 -17.39 1.10
C SER A 24 2.94 -18.46 1.18
N ILE A 25 4.22 -18.07 1.18
CA ILE A 25 5.31 -18.98 1.54
C ILE A 25 5.15 -19.45 2.99
N ARG A 26 4.73 -18.56 3.88
CA ARG A 26 4.59 -18.85 5.32
C ARG A 26 3.52 -19.89 5.62
N PHE A 27 2.42 -19.86 4.87
CA PHE A 27 1.27 -20.73 5.14
C PHE A 27 1.07 -21.84 4.08
N ALA A 28 1.77 -21.75 2.94
CA ALA A 28 2.01 -22.73 1.86
C ALA A 28 0.85 -23.59 1.31
N THR A 29 -0.37 -23.48 1.84
CA THR A 29 -1.40 -24.53 1.65
C THR A 29 -2.68 -24.03 1.00
N VAL A 30 -2.98 -22.73 1.03
CA VAL A 30 -4.24 -22.20 0.47
C VAL A 30 -3.97 -20.96 -0.40
N PRO A 31 -4.43 -20.93 -1.67
CA PRO A 31 -4.44 -19.72 -2.47
C PRO A 31 -5.30 -18.64 -1.82
N TYR A 32 -4.83 -17.39 -1.83
CA TYR A 32 -5.65 -16.30 -1.32
C TYR A 32 -6.83 -16.03 -2.25
N THR A 33 -8.04 -16.26 -1.76
CA THR A 33 -9.27 -15.78 -2.40
C THR A 33 -9.40 -14.28 -2.16
N ILE A 34 -9.65 -13.50 -3.21
CA ILE A 34 -9.97 -12.08 -3.05
C ILE A 34 -11.48 -11.99 -2.79
N PRO A 35 -11.92 -11.37 -1.69
CA PRO A 35 -13.34 -11.14 -1.47
C PRO A 35 -13.94 -10.17 -2.50
N ASP A 36 -15.19 -10.39 -2.91
CA ASP A 36 -15.88 -9.55 -3.89
C ASP A 36 -15.95 -8.08 -3.47
N TRP A 37 -16.12 -7.82 -2.17
CA TRP A 37 -16.16 -6.45 -1.63
C TRP A 37 -14.86 -5.68 -1.90
N LEU A 38 -13.71 -6.35 -1.97
CA LEU A 38 -12.43 -5.71 -2.22
C LEU A 38 -12.28 -5.34 -3.70
N HIS A 39 -12.84 -6.16 -4.60
CA HIS A 39 -12.91 -5.84 -6.02
C HIS A 39 -13.89 -4.70 -6.32
N ALA A 40 -14.98 -4.59 -5.55
CA ALA A 40 -15.97 -3.54 -5.72
C ALA A 40 -15.58 -2.19 -5.08
N MET A 41 -14.48 -2.12 -4.32
CA MET A 41 -14.08 -0.93 -3.60
C MET A 41 -13.45 0.11 -4.54
N ASN A 42 -14.11 1.27 -4.68
CA ASN A 42 -13.60 2.36 -5.50
C ASN A 42 -12.27 2.90 -4.95
N GLY A 43 -11.31 3.20 -5.84
CA GLY A 43 -9.98 3.68 -5.47
C GLY A 43 -9.02 2.60 -4.97
N VAL A 44 -9.44 1.32 -4.96
CA VAL A 44 -8.60 0.18 -4.60
C VAL A 44 -8.30 -0.68 -5.82
N HIS A 45 -7.02 -0.97 -6.05
CA HIS A 45 -6.53 -1.88 -7.07
C HIS A 45 -5.98 -3.13 -6.39
N VAL A 46 -6.52 -4.30 -6.72
CA VAL A 46 -5.97 -5.58 -6.26
C VAL A 46 -5.13 -6.18 -7.36
N ILE A 47 -3.84 -6.39 -7.07
CA ILE A 47 -2.90 -7.01 -8.01
C ILE A 47 -2.39 -8.33 -7.45
N ARG A 48 -2.10 -9.28 -8.33
CA ARG A 48 -1.49 -10.56 -7.95
C ARG A 48 0.01 -10.47 -8.06
N CYS A 49 0.70 -11.00 -7.05
CA CYS A 49 2.14 -11.13 -7.06
C CYS A 49 2.60 -12.55 -6.69
N GLU A 50 3.89 -12.79 -6.86
CA GLU A 50 4.56 -13.92 -6.25
C GLU A 50 5.00 -13.54 -4.83
N ASP A 51 4.83 -14.45 -3.88
CA ASP A 51 5.39 -14.24 -2.55
C ASP A 51 6.87 -14.59 -2.63
N MET A 52 7.74 -13.59 -2.48
CA MET A 52 9.18 -13.77 -2.31
C MET A 52 9.61 -13.25 -0.93
N GLY A 53 8.67 -13.19 0.03
CA GLY A 53 8.87 -12.61 1.35
C GLY A 53 8.14 -11.27 1.57
N PRO A 54 8.16 -10.74 2.80
CA PRO A 54 7.37 -9.54 3.15
C PRO A 54 7.77 -8.29 2.36
N ALA A 55 9.06 -8.05 2.19
CA ALA A 55 9.60 -6.83 1.57
C ALA A 55 9.44 -6.79 0.04
N THR A 56 9.23 -7.94 -0.61
CA THR A 56 9.31 -8.05 -2.08
C THR A 56 7.97 -7.80 -2.78
N LYS A 57 6.87 -7.73 -2.02
CA LYS A 57 5.54 -7.45 -2.57
C LYS A 57 5.46 -6.07 -3.23
N ILE A 58 6.32 -5.13 -2.83
CA ILE A 58 6.42 -3.80 -3.44
C ILE A 58 6.83 -3.86 -4.93
N LEU A 59 7.57 -4.89 -5.35
CA LEU A 59 8.07 -5.00 -6.72
C LEU A 59 6.92 -5.06 -7.73
N ALA A 60 5.90 -5.88 -7.45
CA ALA A 60 4.71 -5.96 -8.29
C ALA A 60 3.94 -4.63 -8.35
N THR A 61 3.94 -3.85 -7.26
CA THR A 61 3.35 -2.51 -7.23
C THR A 61 4.12 -1.54 -8.12
N VAL A 62 5.45 -1.58 -8.10
CA VAL A 62 6.30 -0.74 -8.96
C VAL A 62 6.02 -1.05 -10.44
N ASP A 63 6.01 -2.33 -10.82
CA ASP A 63 5.73 -2.76 -12.19
C ASP A 63 4.33 -2.33 -12.66
N PHE A 64 3.32 -2.53 -11.80
CA PHE A 64 1.95 -2.12 -12.09
C PHE A 64 1.84 -0.60 -12.29
N VAL A 65 2.41 0.18 -11.38
CA VAL A 65 2.38 1.65 -11.44
C VAL A 65 3.11 2.16 -12.69
N ALA A 66 4.27 1.60 -13.02
CA ALA A 66 5.01 1.93 -14.23
C ALA A 66 4.16 1.69 -15.49
N ALA A 67 3.45 0.55 -15.54
CA ALA A 67 2.61 0.18 -16.67
C ALA A 67 1.39 1.11 -16.87
N ILE A 68 0.78 1.61 -15.78
CA ILE A 68 -0.47 2.40 -15.88
C ILE A 68 -0.25 3.92 -15.93
N THR A 69 0.88 4.43 -15.42
CA THR A 69 1.08 5.89 -15.29
C THR A 69 1.97 6.48 -16.38
N ASN A 70 2.82 5.67 -17.02
CA ASN A 70 3.90 6.14 -17.90
C ASN A 70 4.74 7.29 -17.28
N ALA A 71 4.77 7.38 -15.95
CA ALA A 71 5.36 8.48 -15.21
C ALA A 71 6.82 8.14 -14.87
N SER A 72 7.73 9.08 -15.13
CA SER A 72 9.15 8.95 -14.78
C SER A 72 9.42 9.08 -13.27
N HIS A 73 8.46 9.61 -12.51
CA HIS A 73 8.58 9.83 -11.07
C HIS A 73 7.27 9.51 -10.35
N VAL A 74 7.28 8.47 -9.52
CA VAL A 74 6.13 8.12 -8.68
C VAL A 74 6.56 8.02 -7.21
N ARG A 75 5.69 8.48 -6.33
CA ARG A 75 5.85 8.34 -4.88
C ARG A 75 5.04 7.13 -4.44
N ILE A 76 5.71 6.19 -3.79
CA ILE A 76 5.08 4.99 -3.24
C ILE A 76 5.09 5.11 -1.72
N ILE A 77 3.93 4.95 -1.11
CA ILE A 77 3.76 4.87 0.34
C ILE A 77 3.36 3.44 0.67
N THR A 78 4.17 2.75 1.47
CA THR A 78 3.86 1.42 1.98
C THR A 78 3.31 1.51 3.39
N VAL A 79 2.32 0.68 3.68
CA VAL A 79 1.68 0.55 4.99
C VAL A 79 1.44 -0.92 5.30
N ASP A 80 1.39 -1.25 6.58
CA ASP A 80 0.99 -2.57 7.08
C ASP A 80 -0.53 -2.71 7.06
N ASP A 81 -1.02 -3.94 6.91
CA ASP A 81 -2.44 -4.24 6.72
C ASP A 81 -3.22 -4.43 8.03
N ASP A 82 -2.57 -4.28 9.18
CA ASP A 82 -3.12 -4.52 10.52
C ASP A 82 -3.17 -3.26 11.41
N LEU A 83 -2.95 -2.07 10.84
CA LEU A 83 -2.94 -0.79 11.54
C LEU A 83 -4.07 0.17 11.12
N VAL A 84 -4.43 1.10 12.00
CA VAL A 84 -5.31 2.23 11.69
C VAL A 84 -4.45 3.49 11.59
N TYR A 85 -4.50 4.16 10.44
CA TYR A 85 -3.64 5.31 10.16
C TYR A 85 -4.33 6.64 10.42
N HIS A 86 -3.57 7.62 10.91
CA HIS A 86 -4.06 8.99 11.09
C HIS A 86 -4.53 9.58 9.75
N PRO A 87 -5.64 10.34 9.68
CA PRO A 87 -6.16 10.92 8.44
C PRO A 87 -5.20 11.86 7.66
N HIS A 88 -4.08 12.22 8.25
CA HIS A 88 -3.05 13.11 7.66
C HIS A 88 -1.75 12.37 7.30
N LEU A 89 -1.70 11.05 7.43
CA LEU A 89 -0.51 10.26 7.08
C LEU A 89 -0.04 10.59 5.66
N VAL A 90 -0.94 10.46 4.68
CA VAL A 90 -0.62 10.65 3.26
C VAL A 90 -0.23 12.10 3.00
N ALA A 91 -1.01 13.06 3.53
CA ALA A 91 -0.72 14.49 3.37
C ALA A 91 0.67 14.86 3.88
N ASN A 92 1.04 14.35 5.06
CA ASN A 92 2.33 14.61 5.69
C ASN A 92 3.50 14.00 4.91
N LEU A 93 3.38 12.72 4.51
CA LEU A 93 4.42 12.05 3.72
C LEU A 93 4.61 12.71 2.36
N LEU A 94 3.52 13.11 1.70
CA LEU A 94 3.59 13.84 0.44
C LEU A 94 4.26 15.21 0.60
N LEU A 95 3.90 15.98 1.63
CA LEU A 95 4.53 17.26 1.93
C LEU A 95 6.05 17.12 2.10
N TRP A 96 6.49 16.19 2.95
CA TRP A 96 7.90 16.01 3.25
C TRP A 96 8.68 15.40 2.09
N SER A 97 8.08 14.50 1.30
CA SER A 97 8.74 13.92 0.12
C SER A 97 9.03 14.94 -0.99
N ARG A 98 8.34 16.09 -0.98
CA ARG A 98 8.65 17.22 -1.87
C ARG A 98 9.80 18.07 -1.33
N ARG A 99 9.91 18.20 -0.01
CA ARG A 99 10.95 18.99 0.66
C ARG A 99 12.30 18.26 0.75
N LEU A 100 12.28 16.93 0.73
CA LEU A 100 13.46 16.07 0.86
C LEU A 100 13.53 15.11 -0.33
N PRO A 101 13.80 15.61 -1.56
CA PRO A 101 13.96 14.74 -2.72
C PRO A 101 15.14 13.78 -2.51
N GLY A 102 14.96 12.50 -2.87
CA GLY A 102 15.96 11.46 -2.69
C GLY A 102 15.99 10.83 -1.28
N ALA A 103 15.20 11.32 -0.34
CA ALA A 103 15.05 10.69 0.98
C ALA A 103 13.95 9.63 0.97
N ALA A 104 14.19 8.53 1.70
CA ALA A 104 13.12 7.63 2.13
C ALA A 104 12.53 8.16 3.45
N LEU A 105 11.23 8.38 3.48
CA LEU A 105 10.52 8.93 4.63
C LEU A 105 9.69 7.84 5.30
N ALA A 106 9.73 7.80 6.62
CA ALA A 106 8.92 6.91 7.43
C ALA A 106 8.19 7.72 8.50
N HIS A 107 7.00 7.26 8.89
CA HIS A 107 6.32 7.79 10.07
C HIS A 107 6.90 7.08 11.31
N ALA A 108 7.39 7.84 12.30
CA ALA A 108 7.80 7.25 13.56
C ALA A 108 6.56 6.73 14.32
N GLY A 109 6.64 5.52 14.86
CA GLY A 109 5.64 5.00 15.79
C GLY A 109 5.86 5.59 17.18
N HIS A 110 4.78 5.79 17.94
CA HIS A 110 4.86 6.14 19.35
C HIS A 110 4.04 5.13 20.17
N ARG A 111 4.59 4.66 21.28
CA ARG A 111 3.88 3.77 22.21
C ARG A 111 3.01 4.64 23.10
N LEU A 112 1.69 4.51 22.99
CA LEU A 112 0.79 5.07 23.99
C LEU A 112 1.05 4.33 25.31
N ARG A 113 1.38 5.09 26.36
CA ARG A 113 1.53 4.60 27.73
C ARG A 113 0.16 4.41 28.37
#